data_AF-A0AAU1NTE5-F1
#
_entry.id   AF-A0AAU1NTE5-F1
#
_cell.length_a   1.000
_cell.length_b   1.000
_cell.length_c   1.000
_cell.angle_alpha   90.00
_cell.angle_beta   90.00
_cell.angle_gamma   90.00
#
_symmetry.space_group_name_H-M   'P 1'
#
loop_
_entity.id
_entity.type
_entity.pdbx_description
1 polymer ?
#
loop_
_entity_poly.entity_id
_entity_poly.type
_entity_poly.pdbx_seq_one_letter_code
_entity_poly.pdbx_strand_id
1 'polypeptide(L)'
;MNPMIETMAEQLRGVPGITAVALGGSRARGAERPGSDWDLGLYYRGAPDTAALTALACAMADRPVEVAGPGGWGPWVDGGAWLTVGGVAVDWILRDLDRVQRVWSQCREGRYEVGVQPGHPLGFWSPAYPGEVALCRVLADPAGELTALREETRRYPEPLRAALTAAAWEAEFSVAAARKSADGGDTLHVSLCLSRAFGILAQSLHAHHRVWCVNEKGALAAAAALPRTPAGFAERASSALRALDPAAVEAAAALVAEVRAVLGSGG
;
A
#
# COMPACT_ATOMS: atom_id res chain seq x y z
N MET A 1 -22.99 9.12 3.02
CA MET A 1 -21.53 9.28 2.87
C MET A 1 -21.33 10.73 2.38
N ASN A 2 -20.12 11.26 2.19
CA ASN A 2 -19.98 12.69 1.89
C ASN A 2 -20.63 13.00 0.51
N PRO A 3 -21.66 13.87 0.42
CA PRO A 3 -22.37 14.14 -0.85
C PRO A 3 -21.47 14.64 -1.98
N MET A 4 -20.39 15.37 -1.64
CA MET A 4 -19.38 15.82 -2.59
C MET A 4 -18.69 14.64 -3.28
N ILE A 5 -18.34 13.61 -2.52
CA ILE A 5 -17.63 12.42 -3.02
C ILE A 5 -18.58 11.53 -3.82
N GLU A 6 -19.83 11.40 -3.40
CA GLU A 6 -20.86 10.68 -4.16
C GLU A 6 -21.10 11.33 -5.52
N THR A 7 -21.25 12.65 -5.55
CA THR A 7 -21.40 13.41 -6.80
C THR A 7 -20.18 13.30 -7.70
N MET A 8 -18.98 13.43 -7.13
CA MET A 8 -17.72 13.30 -7.86
C MET A 8 -17.56 11.90 -8.47
N ALA A 9 -17.87 10.84 -7.72
CA ALA A 9 -17.78 9.48 -8.23
C ALA A 9 -18.73 9.23 -9.42
N GLU A 10 -19.95 9.78 -9.40
CA GLU A 10 -20.88 9.65 -10.52
C GLU A 10 -20.39 10.40 -11.78
N GLN A 11 -19.82 11.60 -11.61
CA GLN A 11 -19.26 12.35 -12.73
C GLN A 11 -18.02 11.67 -13.33
N LEU A 12 -17.13 11.17 -12.47
CA LEU A 12 -15.92 10.43 -12.88
C LEU A 12 -16.25 9.16 -13.66
N ARG A 13 -17.31 8.45 -13.26
CA ARG A 13 -17.81 7.27 -13.99
C ARG A 13 -18.24 7.60 -15.42
N GLY A 14 -18.71 8.82 -15.67
CA GLY A 14 -19.11 9.27 -17.01
C GLY A 14 -17.94 9.53 -17.96
N VAL A 15 -16.70 9.52 -17.46
CA VAL A 15 -15.51 9.80 -18.26
C VAL A 15 -15.12 8.56 -19.09
N PRO A 16 -14.92 8.69 -20.42
CA PRO A 16 -14.54 7.56 -21.26
C PRO A 16 -13.28 6.83 -20.76
N GLY A 17 -13.35 5.50 -20.77
CA GLY A 17 -12.29 4.61 -20.28
C GLY A 17 -12.39 4.29 -18.79
N ILE A 18 -13.07 5.11 -17.97
CA ILE A 18 -13.33 4.79 -16.56
C ILE A 18 -14.42 3.72 -16.48
N THR A 19 -14.11 2.62 -15.80
CA THR A 19 -15.00 1.47 -15.61
C THR A 19 -15.66 1.50 -14.24
N ALA A 20 -14.91 1.88 -13.21
CA ALA A 20 -15.42 1.96 -11.85
C ALA A 20 -14.68 3.01 -11.00
N VAL A 21 -15.35 3.49 -9.96
CA VAL A 21 -14.79 4.41 -8.98
C VAL A 21 -14.98 3.81 -7.59
N ALA A 22 -13.92 3.82 -6.78
CA ALA A 22 -13.97 3.36 -5.41
C ALA A 22 -13.26 4.31 -4.45
N LEU A 23 -13.79 4.42 -3.25
CA LEU A 23 -13.13 5.06 -2.12
C LEU A 23 -12.08 4.11 -1.55
N GLY A 24 -10.86 4.61 -1.42
CA GLY A 24 -9.73 3.91 -0.83
C GLY A 24 -9.24 4.55 0.47
N GLY A 25 -7.97 4.29 0.77
CA GLY A 25 -7.23 4.98 1.82
C GLY A 25 -7.77 4.78 3.24
N SER A 26 -7.58 5.78 4.09
CA SER A 26 -7.95 5.69 5.51
C SER A 26 -9.46 5.66 5.71
N ARG A 27 -10.22 6.41 4.91
CA ARG A 27 -11.68 6.54 5.00
C ARG A 27 -12.42 5.28 4.57
N ALA A 28 -11.92 4.53 3.59
CA ALA A 28 -12.50 3.24 3.24
C ALA A 28 -12.37 2.21 4.36
N ARG A 29 -11.29 2.32 5.16
CA ARG A 29 -10.95 1.39 6.24
C ARG A 29 -11.47 1.80 7.62
N GLY A 30 -12.11 2.97 7.75
CA GLY A 30 -12.53 3.52 9.04
C GLY A 30 -11.35 3.91 9.95
N ALA A 31 -10.19 4.22 9.36
CA ALA A 31 -8.95 4.56 10.04
C ALA A 31 -8.56 6.04 9.83
N GLU A 32 -9.50 6.87 9.37
CA GLU A 32 -9.29 8.30 9.13
C GLU A 32 -9.05 9.09 10.42
N ARG A 33 -8.39 10.23 10.26
CA ARG A 33 -8.15 11.21 11.32
C ARG A 33 -8.73 12.56 10.88
N PRO A 34 -8.91 13.52 11.80
CA PRO A 34 -9.18 14.90 11.40
C PRO A 34 -8.14 15.37 10.37
N GLY A 35 -8.61 15.86 9.22
CA GLY A 35 -7.75 16.29 8.12
C GLY A 35 -7.31 15.19 7.14
N SER A 36 -7.76 13.94 7.29
CA SER A 36 -7.53 12.90 6.28
C SER A 36 -8.09 13.32 4.91
N ASP A 37 -7.30 13.04 3.89
CA ASP A 37 -7.63 13.08 2.47
C ASP A 37 -8.80 12.14 2.12
N TRP A 38 -9.34 12.35 0.92
CA TRP A 38 -10.25 11.42 0.25
C TRP A 38 -9.53 10.76 -0.92
N ASP A 39 -9.25 9.47 -0.82
CA ASP A 39 -8.61 8.72 -1.90
C ASP A 39 -9.65 8.07 -2.81
N LEU A 40 -9.69 8.46 -4.08
CA LEU A 40 -10.53 7.84 -5.12
C LEU A 40 -9.67 7.03 -6.09
N GLY A 41 -9.87 5.72 -6.10
CA GLY A 41 -9.35 4.84 -7.14
C GLY A 41 -10.24 4.92 -8.38
N LEU A 42 -9.67 5.36 -9.49
CA LEU A 42 -10.31 5.42 -10.80
C LEU A 42 -9.86 4.21 -11.61
N TYR A 43 -10.71 3.19 -11.64
CA TYR A 43 -10.43 1.94 -12.35
C TYR A 43 -10.80 2.09 -13.81
N TYR A 44 -9.85 1.84 -14.69
CA TYR A 44 -10.01 2.04 -16.13
C TYR A 44 -9.58 0.80 -16.92
N ARG A 45 -10.01 0.74 -18.18
CA ARG A 45 -9.57 -0.24 -19.17
C ARG A 45 -9.13 0.48 -20.45
N GLY A 46 -8.06 -0.01 -21.08
CA GLY A 46 -7.46 0.67 -22.23
C GLY A 46 -6.81 2.00 -21.83
N ALA A 47 -7.21 3.10 -22.47
CA ALA A 47 -6.73 4.43 -22.13
C ALA A 47 -7.86 5.28 -21.52
N PRO A 48 -7.68 5.87 -20.32
CA PRO A 48 -8.64 6.82 -19.78
C PRO A 48 -8.55 8.15 -20.54
N ASP A 49 -9.67 8.83 -20.71
CA ASP A 49 -9.69 10.18 -21.28
C ASP A 49 -9.16 11.19 -20.25
N THR A 50 -7.83 11.38 -20.24
CA THR A 50 -7.13 12.26 -19.30
C THR A 50 -7.47 13.74 -19.50
N ALA A 51 -7.86 14.14 -20.72
CA ALA A 51 -8.30 15.50 -20.99
C ALA A 51 -9.67 15.75 -20.35
N ALA A 52 -10.61 14.80 -20.47
CA ALA A 52 -11.89 14.88 -19.79
C ALA A 52 -11.74 14.82 -18.26
N LEU A 53 -10.84 13.97 -17.73
CA LEU A 53 -10.51 13.98 -16.30
C LEU A 53 -9.96 15.34 -15.85
N THR A 54 -9.05 15.95 -16.63
CA THR A 54 -8.48 17.27 -16.31
C THR A 54 -9.53 18.37 -16.33
N ALA A 55 -10.43 18.36 -17.32
CA ALA A 55 -11.54 19.30 -17.38
C ALA A 55 -12.47 19.16 -16.18
N LEU A 56 -12.79 17.92 -15.78
CA LEU A 56 -13.59 17.63 -14.60
C LEU A 56 -12.89 18.08 -13.31
N ALA A 57 -11.60 17.77 -13.15
CA ALA A 57 -10.80 18.19 -12.01
C ALA A 57 -10.80 19.72 -11.86
N CYS A 58 -10.56 20.45 -12.95
CA CYS A 58 -10.58 21.91 -12.97
C CYS A 58 -11.96 22.50 -12.64
N ALA A 59 -13.06 21.83 -13.00
CA ALA A 59 -14.41 22.29 -12.69
C ALA A 59 -14.78 22.12 -11.21
N MET A 60 -14.14 21.18 -10.51
CA MET A 60 -14.44 20.85 -9.12
C MET A 60 -13.44 21.42 -8.11
N ALA A 61 -12.18 21.57 -8.50
CA ALA A 61 -11.11 21.99 -7.62
C ALA A 61 -11.10 23.50 -7.37
N ASP A 62 -10.58 23.88 -6.21
CA ASP A 62 -10.38 25.27 -5.80
C ASP A 62 -9.33 26.00 -6.68
N ARG A 63 -8.51 25.24 -7.41
CA ARG A 63 -7.43 25.71 -8.28
C ARG A 63 -7.33 24.82 -9.53
N PRO A 64 -6.76 25.31 -10.65
CA PRO A 64 -6.48 24.46 -11.80
C PRO A 64 -5.64 23.24 -11.42
N VAL A 65 -6.01 22.07 -11.92
CA VAL A 65 -5.35 20.78 -11.68
C VAL A 65 -5.07 20.11 -13.01
N GLU A 66 -3.88 19.53 -13.16
CA GLU A 66 -3.54 18.65 -14.27
C GLU A 66 -3.61 17.19 -13.82
N VAL A 67 -4.24 16.33 -14.62
CA VAL A 67 -4.28 14.89 -14.35
C VAL A 67 -3.14 14.21 -15.11
N ALA A 68 -2.21 13.63 -14.36
CA ALA A 68 -1.16 12.80 -14.92
C ALA A 68 -1.78 11.51 -15.48
N GLY A 69 -1.60 11.26 -16.76
CA GLY A 69 -2.04 10.02 -17.40
C GLY A 69 -1.21 8.79 -16.98
N PRO A 70 -1.58 7.60 -17.45
CA PRO A 70 -0.78 6.37 -17.27
C PRO A 70 0.70 6.58 -17.65
N GLY A 71 1.61 6.12 -16.80
CA GLY A 71 3.05 6.33 -16.83
C GLY A 71 3.54 7.61 -16.14
N GLY A 72 2.66 8.57 -15.86
CA GLY A 72 3.03 9.92 -15.43
C GLY A 72 3.63 10.00 -14.03
N TRP A 73 3.31 9.06 -13.15
CA TRP A 73 3.78 9.00 -11.76
C TRP A 73 4.73 7.82 -11.49
N GLY A 74 5.14 7.11 -12.54
CA GLY A 74 6.04 5.95 -12.46
C GLY A 74 5.33 4.62 -12.73
N PRO A 75 6.04 3.50 -12.57
CA PRO A 75 5.59 2.23 -13.14
C PRO A 75 4.52 1.51 -12.33
N TRP A 76 4.07 2.00 -11.16
CA TRP A 76 3.11 1.31 -10.29
C TRP A 76 1.92 2.17 -9.88
N VAL A 77 2.18 3.33 -9.30
CA VAL A 77 1.14 4.34 -9.13
C VAL A 77 1.15 5.12 -10.43
N ASP A 78 0.37 4.64 -11.40
CA ASP A 78 0.62 4.91 -12.81
C ASP A 78 0.14 6.30 -13.27
N GLY A 79 -0.60 7.03 -12.43
CA GLY A 79 -1.08 8.38 -12.73
C GLY A 79 -2.22 8.78 -11.81
N GLY A 80 -2.74 9.99 -11.99
CA GLY A 80 -3.74 10.55 -11.11
C GLY A 80 -3.69 12.07 -10.99
N ALA A 81 -4.32 12.60 -9.95
CA ALA A 81 -4.29 14.00 -9.61
C ALA A 81 -4.43 14.21 -8.09
N TRP A 82 -3.85 15.30 -7.61
CA TRP A 82 -4.10 15.81 -6.26
C TRP A 82 -4.94 17.07 -6.37
N LEU A 83 -6.13 17.04 -5.75
CA LEU A 83 -7.11 18.11 -5.79
C LEU A 83 -7.29 18.71 -4.41
N THR A 84 -7.74 19.95 -4.38
CA THR A 84 -8.35 20.56 -3.19
C THR A 84 -9.75 21.00 -3.59
N VAL A 85 -10.76 20.50 -2.90
CA VAL A 85 -12.18 20.80 -3.17
C VAL A 85 -12.81 21.33 -1.90
N GLY A 86 -13.21 22.60 -1.90
CA GLY A 86 -13.76 23.27 -0.72
C GLY A 86 -12.79 23.23 0.48
N GLY A 87 -11.50 23.37 0.23
CA GLY A 87 -10.44 23.30 1.25
C GLY A 87 -10.08 21.88 1.72
N VAL A 88 -10.65 20.83 1.13
CA VAL A 88 -10.39 19.43 1.50
C VAL A 88 -9.54 18.74 0.43
N ALA A 89 -8.49 18.03 0.83
CA ALA A 89 -7.65 17.24 -0.07
C ALA A 89 -8.41 16.02 -0.63
N VAL A 90 -8.33 15.82 -1.95
CA VAL A 90 -8.92 14.68 -2.66
C VAL A 90 -7.89 14.15 -3.66
N ASP A 91 -7.56 12.87 -3.55
CA ASP A 91 -6.57 12.20 -4.38
C ASP A 91 -7.29 11.32 -5.40
N TRP A 92 -7.02 11.54 -6.69
CA TRP A 92 -7.45 10.64 -7.75
C TRP A 92 -6.28 9.77 -8.14
N ILE A 93 -6.49 8.46 -8.10
CA ILE A 93 -5.44 7.49 -8.39
C ILE A 93 -5.90 6.58 -9.52
N LEU A 94 -5.19 6.59 -10.64
CA LEU A 94 -5.50 5.74 -11.78
C LEU A 94 -5.12 4.27 -11.48
N ARG A 95 -6.02 3.35 -11.85
CA ARG A 95 -5.84 1.91 -11.69
C ARG A 95 -6.24 1.16 -12.96
N ASP A 96 -5.25 0.63 -13.66
CA ASP A 96 -5.49 -0.29 -14.79
C ASP A 96 -6.09 -1.59 -14.25
N LEU A 97 -7.36 -1.84 -14.58
CA LEU A 97 -8.09 -3.01 -14.10
C LEU A 97 -7.52 -4.32 -14.66
N ASP A 98 -6.96 -4.32 -15.87
CA ASP A 98 -6.27 -5.48 -16.44
C ASP A 98 -5.03 -5.84 -15.63
N ARG A 99 -4.29 -4.82 -15.18
CA ARG A 99 -3.13 -5.01 -14.30
C ARG A 99 -3.53 -5.51 -12.93
N VAL A 100 -4.57 -4.94 -12.33
CA VAL A 100 -5.08 -5.40 -11.03
C VAL A 100 -5.48 -6.88 -11.10
N GLN A 101 -6.21 -7.29 -12.15
CA GLN A 101 -6.61 -8.69 -12.35
C GLN A 101 -5.42 -9.63 -12.58
N ARG A 102 -4.43 -9.21 -13.37
CA ARG A 102 -3.19 -9.96 -13.59
C ARG A 102 -2.40 -10.17 -12.30
N VAL A 103 -2.25 -9.11 -11.50
CA VAL A 103 -1.57 -9.19 -10.20
C VAL A 103 -2.38 -10.03 -9.21
N TRP A 104 -3.71 -9.96 -9.24
CA TRP A 104 -4.57 -10.86 -8.47
C TRP A 104 -4.33 -12.33 -8.82
N SER A 105 -4.28 -12.68 -10.11
CA SER A 105 -3.94 -14.04 -10.55
C SER A 105 -2.57 -14.49 -10.04
N GLN A 106 -1.56 -13.64 -10.14
CA GLN A 106 -0.21 -13.92 -9.63
C GLN A 106 -0.22 -14.14 -8.11
N CYS A 107 -0.91 -13.30 -7.35
CA CYS A 107 -1.07 -13.43 -5.90
C CYS A 107 -1.73 -14.76 -5.52
N ARG A 108 -2.75 -15.19 -6.26
CA ARG A 108 -3.40 -16.50 -6.03
C ARG A 108 -2.44 -17.68 -6.21
N GLU A 109 -1.39 -17.50 -7.00
CA GLU A 109 -0.33 -18.48 -7.24
C GLU A 109 0.90 -18.24 -6.36
N GLY A 110 0.84 -17.32 -5.40
CA GLY A 110 1.94 -17.00 -4.48
C GLY A 110 3.06 -16.16 -5.11
N ARG A 111 2.81 -15.57 -6.29
CA ARG A 111 3.77 -14.69 -6.95
C ARG A 111 3.47 -13.22 -6.64
N TYR A 112 4.52 -12.47 -6.38
CA TYR A 112 4.48 -11.03 -6.23
C TYR A 112 5.79 -10.42 -6.71
N GLU A 113 5.78 -9.11 -6.96
CA GLU A 113 6.96 -8.31 -7.30
C GLU A 113 7.05 -7.12 -6.35
N VAL A 114 8.28 -6.65 -6.12
CA VAL A 114 8.57 -5.40 -5.40
C VAL A 114 9.33 -4.50 -6.35
N GLY A 115 8.72 -3.39 -6.76
CA GLY A 115 9.31 -2.47 -7.73
C GLY A 115 9.65 -1.10 -7.17
N VAL A 116 10.52 -0.38 -7.87
CA VAL A 116 10.85 1.02 -7.54
C VAL A 116 9.69 1.93 -7.95
N GLN A 117 9.22 2.76 -7.02
CA GLN A 117 8.09 3.65 -7.24
C GLN A 117 8.23 4.92 -6.38
N PRO A 118 8.18 6.13 -6.99
CA PRO A 118 8.04 7.37 -6.23
C PRO A 118 6.88 7.33 -5.24
N GLY A 119 7.11 7.80 -4.02
CA GLY A 119 6.14 7.74 -2.93
C GLY A 119 6.15 6.44 -2.12
N HIS A 120 6.89 5.40 -2.55
CA HIS A 120 7.02 4.13 -1.84
C HIS A 120 8.50 3.81 -1.54
N PRO A 121 9.07 4.34 -0.44
CA PRO A 121 10.49 4.22 -0.13
C PRO A 121 10.98 2.78 0.14
N LEU A 122 10.08 1.86 0.50
CA LEU A 122 10.38 0.44 0.67
C LEU A 122 10.13 -0.39 -0.61
N GLY A 123 9.77 0.28 -1.70
CA GLY A 123 9.30 -0.33 -2.94
C GLY A 123 7.78 -0.55 -2.93
N PHE A 124 7.19 -0.59 -4.13
CA PHE A 124 5.79 -0.93 -4.33
C PHE A 124 5.65 -2.45 -4.37
N TRP A 125 4.92 -3.01 -3.42
CA TRP A 125 4.63 -4.44 -3.35
C TRP A 125 3.38 -4.70 -4.18
N SER A 126 3.48 -5.49 -5.26
CA SER A 126 2.35 -5.73 -6.15
C SER A 126 1.05 -6.20 -5.48
N PRO A 127 1.04 -6.96 -4.36
CA PRO A 127 -0.18 -7.31 -3.64
C PRO A 127 -0.99 -6.11 -3.13
N ALA A 128 -0.42 -4.90 -3.14
CA ALA A 128 -1.15 -3.66 -2.91
C ALA A 128 -2.32 -3.48 -3.88
N TYR A 129 -2.23 -3.89 -5.15
CA TYR A 129 -3.34 -3.77 -6.11
C TYR A 129 -4.60 -4.54 -5.67
N PRO A 130 -4.57 -5.88 -5.50
CA PRO A 130 -5.74 -6.60 -5.01
C PRO A 130 -6.09 -6.24 -3.56
N GLY A 131 -5.11 -5.85 -2.74
CA GLY A 131 -5.36 -5.39 -1.37
C GLY A 131 -6.15 -4.08 -1.31
N GLU A 132 -5.86 -3.11 -2.19
CA GLU A 132 -6.64 -1.88 -2.31
C GLU A 132 -8.08 -2.18 -2.72
N VAL A 133 -8.28 -3.10 -3.68
CA VAL A 133 -9.63 -3.55 -4.07
C VAL A 133 -10.34 -4.23 -2.89
N ALA A 134 -9.67 -5.11 -2.15
CA ALA A 134 -10.25 -5.81 -1.00
C ALA A 134 -10.72 -4.84 0.09
N LEU A 135 -9.97 -3.74 0.29
CA LEU A 135 -10.20 -2.78 1.36
C LEU A 135 -11.05 -1.57 0.92
N CYS A 136 -11.32 -1.40 -0.37
CA CYS A 136 -12.06 -0.24 -0.87
C CYS A 136 -13.54 -0.31 -0.51
N ARG A 137 -14.22 0.83 -0.71
CA ARG A 137 -15.68 0.91 -0.82
C ARG A 137 -16.01 1.33 -2.25
N VAL A 138 -16.67 0.44 -3.00
CA VAL A 138 -17.13 0.75 -4.36
C VAL A 138 -18.17 1.87 -4.30
N LEU A 139 -17.98 2.91 -5.12
CA LEU A 139 -18.87 4.07 -5.22
C LEU A 139 -19.71 4.01 -6.50
N ALA A 140 -19.09 3.65 -7.62
CA ALA A 140 -19.76 3.49 -8.92
C ALA A 140 -19.12 2.33 -9.69
N ASP A 141 -19.92 1.35 -10.11
CA ASP A 141 -19.47 0.18 -10.87
C ASP A 141 -20.66 -0.43 -11.64
N PRO A 142 -21.04 0.14 -12.80
CA PRO A 142 -22.26 -0.24 -13.52
C PRO A 142 -22.20 -1.68 -14.06
N ALA A 143 -21.02 -2.16 -14.41
CA ALA A 143 -20.80 -3.51 -14.93
C ALA A 143 -20.63 -4.57 -13.82
N GLY A 144 -20.42 -4.13 -12.56
CA GLY A 144 -20.21 -5.00 -11.42
C GLY A 144 -18.84 -5.68 -11.39
N GLU A 145 -17.90 -5.28 -12.26
CA GLU A 145 -16.61 -5.95 -12.42
C GLU A 145 -15.71 -5.73 -11.21
N LEU A 146 -15.60 -4.49 -10.73
CA LEU A 146 -14.81 -4.17 -9.54
C LEU A 146 -15.43 -4.79 -8.29
N THR A 147 -16.76 -4.82 -8.23
CA THR A 147 -17.54 -5.41 -7.14
C THR A 147 -17.28 -6.92 -7.06
N ALA A 148 -17.34 -7.62 -8.19
CA ALA A 148 -17.03 -9.06 -8.26
C ALA A 148 -15.59 -9.34 -7.82
N LEU A 149 -14.63 -8.58 -8.37
CA LEU A 149 -13.22 -8.73 -7.99
C LEU A 149 -12.99 -8.46 -6.50
N ARG A 150 -13.68 -7.49 -5.92
CA ARG A 150 -13.62 -7.20 -4.49
C ARG A 150 -14.12 -8.34 -3.63
N GLU A 151 -15.20 -9.02 -4.01
CA GLU A 151 -15.66 -10.19 -3.26
C GLU A 151 -14.65 -11.34 -3.30
N GLU A 152 -13.92 -11.51 -4.41
CA GLU A 152 -12.83 -12.48 -4.50
C GLU A 152 -11.64 -12.11 -3.60
N THR A 153 -11.19 -10.85 -3.65
CA THR A 153 -9.99 -10.40 -2.93
C THR A 153 -10.19 -10.26 -1.42
N ARG A 154 -11.44 -10.31 -0.91
CA ARG A 154 -11.71 -10.46 0.53
C ARG A 154 -11.08 -11.72 1.12
N ARG A 155 -10.90 -12.77 0.32
CA ARG A 155 -10.22 -13.99 0.76
C ARG A 155 -8.73 -13.91 0.44
N TYR A 156 -7.92 -13.76 1.48
CA TYR A 156 -6.47 -13.75 1.34
C TYR A 156 -5.94 -15.09 0.79
N PRO A 157 -5.16 -15.10 -0.31
CA PRO A 157 -4.64 -16.36 -0.86
C PRO A 157 -3.60 -17.01 0.04
N GLU A 158 -3.79 -18.29 0.36
CA GLU A 158 -2.79 -19.07 1.11
C GLU A 158 -1.42 -19.13 0.43
N PRO A 159 -1.32 -19.28 -0.90
CA PRO A 159 -0.01 -19.23 -1.57
C PRO A 159 0.70 -17.87 -1.39
N LEU A 160 -0.04 -16.76 -1.43
CA LEU A 160 0.53 -15.44 -1.15
C LEU A 160 0.99 -15.32 0.30
N ARG A 161 0.18 -15.82 1.25
CA ARG A 161 0.57 -15.87 2.67
C ARG A 161 1.90 -16.60 2.83
N ALA A 162 2.02 -17.79 2.25
CA ALA A 162 3.24 -18.58 2.33
C ALA A 162 4.45 -17.85 1.72
N ALA A 163 4.28 -17.24 0.55
CA ALA A 163 5.37 -16.53 -0.13
C ALA A 163 5.86 -15.29 0.65
N LEU A 164 4.94 -14.45 1.14
CA LEU A 164 5.30 -13.24 1.89
C LEU A 164 5.87 -13.57 3.28
N THR A 165 5.37 -14.61 3.95
CA THR A 165 5.95 -15.05 5.23
C THR A 165 7.33 -15.68 5.05
N ALA A 166 7.55 -16.42 3.96
CA ALA A 166 8.86 -16.96 3.62
C ALA A 166 9.89 -15.84 3.39
N ALA A 167 9.49 -14.71 2.81
CA ALA A 167 10.36 -13.56 2.54
C ALA A 167 10.99 -12.92 3.80
N ALA A 168 10.52 -13.27 5.01
CA ALA A 168 11.08 -12.78 6.28
C ALA A 168 12.58 -13.08 6.46
N TRP A 169 13.16 -14.05 5.73
CA TRP A 169 14.60 -14.29 5.72
C TRP A 169 15.41 -13.07 5.25
N GLU A 170 14.86 -12.24 4.35
CA GLU A 170 15.53 -11.03 3.85
C GLU A 170 15.73 -9.97 4.93
N ALA A 171 14.89 -9.98 5.98
CA ALA A 171 15.06 -9.09 7.12
C ALA A 171 16.34 -9.43 7.91
N GLU A 172 16.65 -10.71 8.06
CA GLU A 172 17.91 -11.14 8.69
C GLU A 172 19.11 -10.75 7.86
N PHE A 173 19.02 -10.92 6.54
CA PHE A 173 20.08 -10.53 5.63
C PHE A 173 20.34 -9.01 5.70
N SER A 174 19.27 -8.21 5.78
CA SER A 174 19.36 -6.75 5.92
C SER A 174 20.01 -6.35 7.26
N VAL A 175 19.63 -6.99 8.38
CA VAL A 175 20.27 -6.72 9.67
C VAL A 175 21.75 -7.17 9.69
N ALA A 176 22.09 -8.26 9.03
CA ALA A 176 23.49 -8.69 8.88
C ALA A 176 24.32 -7.68 8.06
N ALA A 177 23.74 -7.04 7.05
CA ALA A 177 24.39 -5.94 6.32
C ALA A 177 24.54 -4.68 7.19
N ALA A 178 23.53 -4.36 8.01
CA ALA A 178 23.61 -3.25 8.98
C ALA A 178 24.76 -3.45 9.98
N ARG A 179 24.96 -4.67 10.51
CA ARG A 179 26.06 -4.99 11.44
C ARG A 179 27.43 -4.60 10.89
N LYS A 180 27.70 -4.92 9.62
CA LYS A 180 28.98 -4.59 8.96
C LYS A 180 29.22 -3.09 8.82
N SER A 181 28.15 -2.30 8.88
CA SER A 181 28.17 -0.85 8.60
C SER A 181 28.10 -0.01 9.88
N ALA A 182 27.58 -0.60 10.96
CA ALA A 182 27.37 0.08 12.24
C ALA A 182 28.68 0.54 12.88
N ASP A 183 29.70 -0.33 12.93
CA ASP A 183 31.01 0.01 13.51
C ASP A 183 31.73 1.12 12.72
N GLY A 184 31.45 1.22 11.42
CA GLY A 184 31.99 2.26 10.54
C GLY A 184 31.24 3.60 10.60
N GLY A 185 30.14 3.69 11.35
CA GLY A 185 29.31 4.90 11.45
C GLY A 185 28.57 5.26 10.15
N ASP A 186 28.33 4.30 9.24
CA ASP A 186 27.56 4.54 8.01
C ASP A 186 26.06 4.56 8.32
N THR A 187 25.63 5.66 8.93
CA THR A 187 24.25 5.89 9.37
C THR A 187 23.25 5.73 8.23
N LEU A 188 23.59 6.17 7.02
CA LEU A 188 22.71 6.05 5.86
C LEU A 188 22.47 4.57 5.54
N HIS A 189 23.54 3.79 5.38
CA HIS A 189 23.39 2.38 5.02
C HIS A 189 22.72 1.56 6.13
N VAL A 190 23.04 1.82 7.41
CA VAL A 190 22.35 1.20 8.55
C VAL A 190 20.86 1.54 8.53
N SER A 191 20.49 2.81 8.31
CA SER A 191 19.08 3.22 8.26
C SER A 191 18.30 2.54 7.13
N LEU A 192 18.91 2.38 5.94
CA LEU A 192 18.31 1.68 4.80
C LEU A 192 18.10 0.19 5.11
N CYS A 193 19.12 -0.46 5.67
CA CYS A 193 19.06 -1.87 6.05
C CYS A 193 17.97 -2.13 7.10
N LEU A 194 17.93 -1.33 8.17
CA LEU A 194 16.92 -1.49 9.21
C LEU A 194 15.51 -1.15 8.70
N SER A 195 15.35 -0.10 7.88
CA SER A 195 14.07 0.24 7.26
C SER A 195 13.55 -0.91 6.39
N ARG A 196 14.42 -1.52 5.58
CA ARG A 196 14.08 -2.69 4.77
C ARG A 196 13.70 -3.89 5.65
N ALA A 197 14.48 -4.18 6.68
CA ALA A 197 14.19 -5.28 7.60
C ALA A 197 12.78 -5.15 8.21
N PHE A 198 12.48 -4.00 8.82
CA PHE A 198 11.19 -3.78 9.48
C PHE A 198 10.02 -3.71 8.49
N GLY A 199 10.24 -3.18 7.28
CA GLY A 199 9.27 -3.21 6.20
C GLY A 199 8.86 -4.63 5.80
N ILE A 200 9.84 -5.52 5.63
CA ILE A 200 9.61 -6.93 5.28
C ILE A 200 8.92 -7.66 6.43
N LEU A 201 9.31 -7.41 7.69
CA LEU A 201 8.62 -8.00 8.84
C LEU A 201 7.16 -7.55 8.92
N ALA A 202 6.87 -6.27 8.65
CA ALA A 202 5.51 -5.76 8.63
C ALA A 202 4.68 -6.46 7.55
N GLN A 203 5.20 -6.59 6.31
CA GLN A 203 4.54 -7.34 5.24
C GLN A 203 4.30 -8.81 5.62
N SER A 204 5.31 -9.46 6.21
CA SER A 204 5.25 -10.87 6.61
C SER A 204 4.22 -11.12 7.71
N LEU A 205 4.14 -10.25 8.73
CA LEU A 205 3.15 -10.34 9.80
C LEU A 205 1.73 -10.15 9.27
N HIS A 206 1.51 -9.14 8.42
CA HIS A 206 0.20 -8.94 7.78
C HIS A 206 -0.23 -10.18 6.99
N ALA A 207 0.67 -10.72 6.16
CA ALA A 207 0.41 -11.92 5.39
C ALA A 207 0.11 -13.13 6.28
N HIS A 208 0.89 -13.37 7.33
CA HIS A 208 0.66 -14.44 8.31
C HIS A 208 -0.75 -14.39 8.89
N HIS A 209 -1.25 -13.19 9.16
CA HIS A 209 -2.59 -12.95 9.68
C HIS A 209 -3.68 -12.81 8.61
N ARG A 210 -3.36 -13.01 7.33
CA ARG A 210 -4.29 -12.85 6.20
C ARG A 210 -4.89 -11.44 6.10
N VAL A 211 -4.12 -10.44 6.52
CA VAL A 211 -4.48 -9.03 6.47
C VAL A 211 -3.74 -8.38 5.31
N TRP A 212 -4.44 -7.57 4.52
CA TRP A 212 -3.84 -6.84 3.40
C TRP A 212 -3.00 -5.66 3.91
N CYS A 213 -1.73 -5.59 3.47
CA CYS A 213 -0.84 -4.46 3.68
C CYS A 213 -0.61 -3.75 2.34
N VAL A 214 -1.24 -2.58 2.15
CA VAL A 214 -1.29 -1.90 0.85
C VAL A 214 -0.23 -0.81 0.67
N ASN A 215 0.38 -0.34 1.75
CA ASN A 215 1.53 0.57 1.72
C ASN A 215 2.29 0.49 3.05
N GLU A 216 3.47 1.12 3.08
CA GLU A 216 4.33 1.23 4.25
C GLU A 216 3.85 2.25 5.29
N LYS A 217 3.00 3.21 4.88
CA LYS A 217 2.46 4.27 5.76
C LYS A 217 1.56 3.66 6.84
N GLY A 218 2.09 3.58 8.06
CA GLY A 218 1.39 3.01 9.21
C GLY A 218 1.42 1.48 9.28
N ALA A 219 2.13 0.80 8.37
CA ALA A 219 2.26 -0.66 8.37
C ALA A 219 2.87 -1.18 9.67
N LEU A 220 3.86 -0.48 10.23
CA LEU A 220 4.50 -0.88 11.48
C LEU A 220 3.50 -0.90 12.66
N ALA A 221 2.68 0.16 12.78
CA ALA A 221 1.66 0.26 13.82
C ALA A 221 0.53 -0.75 13.62
N ALA A 222 0.09 -0.97 12.36
CA ALA A 222 -0.92 -1.97 12.04
C ALA A 222 -0.42 -3.39 12.36
N ALA A 223 0.83 -3.71 12.05
CA ALA A 223 1.44 -5.00 12.37
C ALA A 223 1.53 -5.24 13.90
N ALA A 224 1.86 -4.20 14.67
CA ALA A 224 1.91 -4.28 16.13
C ALA A 224 0.55 -4.61 16.79
N ALA A 225 -0.56 -4.26 16.13
CA ALA A 225 -1.90 -4.57 16.61
C ALA A 225 -2.36 -6.01 16.26
N LEU A 226 -1.60 -6.75 15.46
CA LEU A 226 -1.95 -8.12 15.08
C LEU A 226 -1.72 -9.10 16.24
N PRO A 227 -2.54 -10.17 16.35
CA PRO A 227 -2.40 -11.14 17.43
C PRO A 227 -1.03 -11.83 17.42
N ARG A 228 -0.44 -12.07 18.60
CA ARG A 228 0.87 -12.77 18.72
C ARG A 228 2.06 -12.04 18.07
N THR A 229 1.91 -10.81 17.60
CA THR A 229 3.06 -9.95 17.25
C THR A 229 3.92 -9.72 18.51
N PRO A 230 5.26 -9.71 18.41
CA PRO A 230 6.12 -9.50 19.58
C PRO A 230 5.79 -8.22 20.36
N ALA A 231 5.90 -8.30 21.68
CA ALA A 231 5.60 -7.18 22.56
C ALA A 231 6.49 -5.96 22.24
N GLY A 232 5.85 -4.80 22.13
CA GLY A 232 6.52 -3.54 21.81
C GLY A 232 7.12 -3.51 20.40
N PHE A 233 6.62 -4.30 19.44
CA PHE A 233 7.18 -4.40 18.09
C PHE A 233 7.40 -3.04 17.43
N ALA A 234 6.38 -2.16 17.44
CA ALA A 234 6.49 -0.84 16.82
C ALA A 234 7.45 0.08 17.57
N GLU A 235 7.42 0.07 18.90
CA GLU A 235 8.29 0.89 19.74
C GLU A 235 9.75 0.47 19.61
N ARG A 236 10.03 -0.84 19.59
CA ARG A 236 11.37 -1.42 19.44
C ARG A 236 11.95 -1.14 18.06
N ALA A 237 11.18 -1.33 17.00
CA ALA A 237 11.59 -0.97 15.64
C ALA A 237 11.87 0.55 15.53
N SER A 238 10.99 1.38 16.08
CA SER A 238 11.18 2.84 16.10
C SER A 238 12.37 3.28 16.94
N SER A 239 12.69 2.56 18.02
CA SER A 239 13.89 2.80 18.82
C SER A 239 15.15 2.49 18.00
N ALA A 240 15.17 1.34 17.32
CA ALA A 240 16.30 0.94 16.48
C ALA A 240 16.54 1.92 15.32
N LEU A 241 15.47 2.38 14.65
CA LEU A 241 15.56 3.38 13.56
C LEU A 241 16.00 4.78 14.03
N ARG A 242 15.87 5.10 15.32
CA ARG A 242 16.35 6.37 15.88
C ARG A 242 17.80 6.30 16.34
N ALA A 243 18.21 5.17 16.90
CA ALA A 243 19.55 5.01 17.45
C ALA A 243 20.60 4.71 16.38
N LEU A 244 20.32 3.77 15.46
CA LEU A 244 21.19 3.41 14.33
C LEU A 244 22.63 3.01 14.71
N ASP A 245 22.87 2.67 15.98
CA ASP A 245 24.17 2.24 16.52
C ASP A 245 24.29 0.69 16.57
N PRO A 246 25.47 0.13 16.89
CA PRO A 246 25.63 -1.33 16.98
C PRO A 246 24.63 -2.02 17.94
N ALA A 247 24.28 -1.39 19.05
CA ALA A 247 23.32 -1.94 20.01
C ALA A 247 21.89 -1.98 19.42
N ALA A 248 21.50 -0.96 18.66
CA ALA A 248 20.25 -0.90 17.94
C ALA A 248 20.16 -1.98 16.86
N VAL A 249 21.26 -2.28 16.17
CA VAL A 249 21.32 -3.36 15.18
C VAL A 249 21.16 -4.73 15.85
N GLU A 250 21.76 -4.98 17.01
CA GLU A 250 21.53 -6.22 17.76
C GLU A 250 20.11 -6.33 18.29
N ALA A 251 19.52 -5.23 18.77
CA ALA A 251 18.11 -5.19 19.16
C ALA A 251 17.17 -5.49 17.98
N ALA A 252 17.49 -4.98 16.78
CA ALA A 252 16.78 -5.30 15.55
C ALA A 252 16.92 -6.78 15.19
N ALA A 253 18.10 -7.38 15.35
CA ALA A 253 18.32 -8.80 15.10
C ALA A 253 17.47 -9.69 16.02
N ALA A 254 17.41 -9.36 17.32
CA ALA A 254 16.55 -10.06 18.26
C ALA A 254 15.07 -9.95 17.87
N LEU A 255 14.63 -8.75 17.47
CA LEU A 255 13.26 -8.52 17.01
C LEU A 255 12.92 -9.33 15.74
N VAL A 256 13.85 -9.42 14.79
CA VAL A 256 13.68 -10.26 13.60
C VAL A 256 13.51 -11.73 14.00
N ALA A 257 14.35 -12.24 14.88
CA ALA A 257 14.28 -13.64 15.33
C ALA A 257 12.94 -13.95 16.03
N GLU A 258 12.45 -13.05 16.89
CA GLU A 258 11.14 -13.18 17.54
C GLU A 258 10.00 -13.21 16.52
N VAL A 259 9.99 -12.30 15.54
CA VAL A 259 8.97 -12.30 14.49
C VAL A 259 9.03 -13.60 13.68
N ARG A 260 10.21 -14.08 13.29
CA ARG A 260 10.34 -15.35 12.55
C ARG A 260 9.80 -16.54 13.34
N ALA A 261 10.00 -16.57 14.67
CA ALA A 261 9.41 -17.60 15.52
C ALA A 261 7.87 -17.56 15.48
N VAL A 262 7.27 -16.37 15.49
CA VAL A 262 5.82 -16.19 15.32
C VAL A 262 5.37 -16.75 13.97
N LEU A 263 6.07 -16.38 12.88
CA LEU A 263 5.73 -16.83 11.53
C LEU A 263 5.79 -18.36 11.37
N GLY A 264 6.76 -19.02 12.01
CA GLY A 264 6.92 -20.48 11.99
C GLY A 264 5.94 -21.26 12.88
N SER A 265 5.31 -20.60 13.86
CA SER A 265 4.42 -21.24 14.85
C SER A 265 2.97 -21.48 14.37
N GLY A 266 2.67 -21.26 13.08
CA GLY A 266 1.30 -21.24 12.55
C GLY A 266 1.11 -21.87 11.16
N GLY A 267 1.81 -22.99 10.91
CA GLY A 267 1.54 -23.87 9.78
C GLY A 267 0.17 -24.53 9.88
#